data_AF-A0A952J2A6-F1
#
_entry.id   AF-A0A952J2A6-F1
#
_cell.length_a   1.000
_cell.length_b   1.000
_cell.length_c   1.000
_cell.angle_alpha   90.00
_cell.angle_beta   90.00
_cell.angle_gamma   90.00
#
_symmetry.space_group_name_H-M   'P 1'
#
loop_
_entity.id
_entity.type
_entity.pdbx_description
1 polymer ?
#
loop_
_entity_poly.entity_id
_entity_poly.type
_entity_poly.pdbx_seq_one_letter_code
_entity_poly.pdbx_strand_id
1 'polypeptide(L)'
;MIPGFTDAEISTIRQVLTQAGLTDVDLQLADSEVVLDNVSRQPVICPSVFWHEQGANFVVAKTGPEKFKSRFFYTPHDQYGTGVKEYSMLKECVEAVLQLRSDQPKT
;
A
#
# COMPACT_ATOMS: atom_id res chain seq x y z
N MET A 1 -16.24 2.94 11.23
CA MET A 1 -14.89 2.35 11.37
C MET A 1 -14.66 1.50 10.13
N ILE A 2 -13.49 1.62 9.49
CA ILE A 2 -13.14 0.77 8.36
C ILE A 2 -12.64 -0.56 8.95
N PRO A 3 -13.19 -1.73 8.56
CA PRO A 3 -12.70 -3.00 9.07
C PRO A 3 -11.28 -3.27 8.58
N GLY A 4 -10.52 -4.03 9.37
CA GLY A 4 -9.20 -4.49 8.98
C GLY A 4 -9.20 -5.32 7.69
N PHE A 5 -7.99 -5.68 7.27
CA PHE A 5 -7.81 -6.62 6.16
C PHE A 5 -8.27 -8.02 6.58
N THR A 6 -9.03 -8.66 5.71
CA THR A 6 -9.44 -10.06 5.84
C THR A 6 -8.32 -11.00 5.42
N ASP A 7 -8.37 -12.27 5.85
CA ASP A 7 -7.39 -13.28 5.43
C ASP A 7 -7.33 -13.45 3.91
N ALA A 8 -8.46 -13.30 3.21
CA ALA A 8 -8.52 -13.34 1.74
C ALA A 8 -7.79 -12.15 1.11
N GLU A 9 -7.95 -10.95 1.66
CA GLU A 9 -7.23 -9.75 1.21
C GLU A 9 -5.72 -9.87 1.48
N ILE A 10 -5.31 -10.39 2.65
CA ILE A 10 -3.90 -10.67 2.95
C ILE A 10 -3.31 -11.71 2.01
N SER A 11 -4.06 -12.77 1.73
CA SER A 11 -3.66 -13.80 0.75
C SER A 11 -3.49 -13.21 -0.65
N THR A 12 -4.38 -12.28 -1.05
CA THR A 12 -4.27 -11.54 -2.31
C THR A 12 -2.97 -10.74 -2.38
N ILE A 13 -2.61 -10.01 -1.32
CA ILE A 13 -1.35 -9.26 -1.26
C ILE A 13 -0.16 -10.20 -1.40
N ARG A 14 -0.13 -11.32 -0.64
CA ARG A 14 0.94 -12.33 -0.73
C ARG A 14 1.08 -12.91 -2.12
N GLN A 15 -0.04 -13.19 -2.79
CA GLN A 15 -0.03 -13.74 -4.15
C GLN A 15 0.59 -12.76 -5.14
N VAL A 16 0.22 -11.47 -5.08
CA VAL A 16 0.80 -10.43 -5.94
C VAL A 16 2.30 -10.28 -5.69
N LEU A 17 2.72 -10.24 -4.42
CA LEU A 17 4.15 -10.17 -4.06
C LEU A 17 4.93 -11.37 -4.61
N THR A 18 4.37 -12.58 -4.47
CA THR A 18 4.98 -13.81 -4.99
C THR A 18 5.11 -13.76 -6.53
N GLN A 19 4.07 -13.27 -7.23
CA GLN A 19 4.11 -13.09 -8.68
C GLN A 19 5.15 -12.07 -9.13
N ALA A 20 5.45 -11.08 -8.30
CA ALA A 20 6.53 -10.11 -8.50
C ALA A 20 7.93 -10.64 -8.09
N GLY A 21 8.04 -11.93 -7.71
CA GLY A 21 9.30 -12.55 -7.29
C GLY A 21 9.72 -12.25 -5.84
N LEU A 22 8.81 -11.71 -5.02
CA LEU A 22 9.04 -11.43 -3.61
C LEU A 22 8.41 -12.53 -2.76
N THR A 23 9.22 -13.50 -2.34
CA THR A 23 8.80 -14.63 -1.50
C THR A 23 9.14 -14.35 -0.03
N ASP A 24 8.35 -14.92 0.89
CA ASP A 24 8.56 -14.84 2.35
C ASP A 24 8.57 -13.41 2.94
N VAL A 25 7.86 -12.49 2.29
CA VAL A 25 7.71 -11.11 2.78
C VAL A 25 6.94 -11.08 4.11
N ASP A 26 7.52 -10.40 5.10
CA ASP A 26 6.88 -10.13 6.40
C ASP A 26 5.82 -9.03 6.26
N LEU A 27 4.55 -9.44 6.18
CA LEU A 27 3.42 -8.53 6.14
C LEU A 27 3.01 -8.14 7.56
N GLN A 28 3.08 -6.84 7.86
CA GLN A 28 2.70 -6.28 9.15
C GLN A 28 1.36 -5.55 9.03
N LEU A 29 0.42 -5.90 9.90
CA LEU A 29 -0.86 -5.18 10.03
C LEU A 29 -0.66 -3.99 10.96
N ALA A 30 -1.11 -2.82 10.52
CA ALA A 30 -0.99 -1.59 11.27
C ALA A 30 -2.19 -0.67 11.00
N ASP A 31 -2.22 0.46 11.70
CA ASP A 31 -3.07 1.60 11.38
C ASP A 31 -2.17 2.75 10.91
N SER A 32 -2.56 3.45 9.84
CA SER A 32 -1.79 4.57 9.31
C SER A 32 -2.65 5.81 9.14
N GLU A 33 -2.03 6.98 9.37
CA GLU A 33 -2.61 8.27 9.00
C GLU A 33 -2.55 8.46 7.49
N VAL A 34 -3.72 8.59 6.86
CA VAL A 34 -3.86 8.75 5.41
C VAL A 34 -4.64 10.01 5.10
N VAL A 35 -4.07 10.87 4.25
CA VAL A 35 -4.80 12.00 3.66
C VAL A 35 -5.55 11.51 2.43
N LEU A 36 -6.88 11.49 2.52
CA LEU A 36 -7.78 11.03 1.44
C LEU A 36 -8.22 12.15 0.49
N ASP A 37 -8.26 13.37 1.00
CA ASP A 37 -8.70 14.55 0.27
C ASP A 37 -7.65 15.65 0.36
N ASN A 38 -7.33 16.23 -0.80
CA ASN A 38 -6.32 17.28 -0.95
C ASN A 38 -6.83 18.66 -0.50
N VAL A 39 -8.15 18.83 -0.35
CA VAL A 39 -8.77 20.09 0.09
C VAL A 39 -8.72 20.21 1.60
N SER A 40 -9.31 19.26 2.32
CA SER A 40 -9.33 19.25 3.79
C SER A 40 -7.95 18.97 4.41
N ARG A 41 -7.10 18.17 3.74
CA ARG A 41 -5.79 17.70 4.22
C ARG A 41 -5.81 17.07 5.62
N GLN A 42 -6.98 16.68 6.11
CA GLN A 42 -7.10 16.02 7.40
C GLN A 42 -6.72 14.54 7.25
N PRO A 43 -5.73 14.05 8.00
CA PRO A 43 -5.43 12.63 8.02
C PRO A 43 -6.56 11.88 8.71
N VAL A 44 -6.88 10.70 8.19
CA VAL A 44 -7.76 9.73 8.85
C VAL A 44 -6.98 8.45 9.13
N ILE A 45 -7.35 7.76 10.19
CA ILE A 45 -6.75 6.47 10.52
C ILE A 45 -7.38 5.37 9.66
N CYS A 46 -6.54 4.69 8.90
CA CYS A 46 -6.93 3.58 8.04
C CYS A 46 -6.17 2.31 8.43
N PRO A 47 -6.84 1.14 8.45
CA PRO A 47 -6.15 -0.13 8.49
C PRO A 47 -5.19 -0.24 7.30
N SER A 48 -4.00 -0.75 7.56
CA SER A 48 -2.89 -0.79 6.61
C SER A 48 -2.16 -2.13 6.67
N VAL A 49 -1.64 -2.53 5.52
CA VAL A 49 -0.62 -3.57 5.41
C VAL A 49 0.68 -2.90 5.03
N PHE A 50 1.71 -3.17 5.84
CA PHE A 50 3.07 -2.71 5.65
C PHE A 50 3.99 -3.88 5.32
N TRP A 51 4.98 -3.63 4.46
CA TRP A 51 6.13 -4.51 4.32
C TRP A 51 7.38 -3.74 3.90
N HIS A 52 8.54 -4.32 4.19
CA HIS A 52 9.84 -3.83 3.75
C HIS A 52 10.47 -4.85 2.80
N GLU A 53 10.90 -4.40 1.63
CA GLU A 53 11.55 -5.28 0.66
C GLU A 53 12.50 -4.48 -0.24
N GLN A 54 13.68 -5.05 -0.52
CA GLN A 54 14.71 -4.44 -1.38
C GLN A 54 15.04 -2.96 -1.04
N GLY A 55 15.04 -2.62 0.25
CA GLY A 55 15.34 -1.27 0.74
C GLY A 55 14.20 -0.26 0.64
N ALA A 56 13.04 -0.65 0.12
CA ALA A 56 11.84 0.18 0.07
C ALA A 56 10.80 -0.29 1.09
N ASN A 57 10.10 0.67 1.68
CA ASN A 57 8.96 0.44 2.54
C ASN A 57 7.68 0.65 1.76
N PHE A 58 6.72 -0.25 1.92
CA PHE A 58 5.44 -0.19 1.22
C PHE A 58 4.29 -0.16 2.21
N VAL A 59 3.25 0.58 1.85
CA VAL A 59 2.00 0.64 2.62
C VAL A 59 0.84 0.54 1.65
N VAL A 60 -0.10 -0.34 1.96
CA VAL A 60 -1.44 -0.39 1.34
C VAL A 60 -2.45 -0.13 2.43
N ALA A 61 -3.15 1.01 2.35
CA ALA A 61 -4.20 1.39 3.28
C ALA A 61 -5.58 1.06 2.71
N LYS A 62 -6.46 0.53 3.55
CA LYS A 62 -7.89 0.35 3.26
C LYS A 62 -8.63 1.61 3.67
N THR A 63 -9.11 2.36 2.69
CA THR A 63 -9.71 3.69 2.87
C THR A 63 -11.24 3.65 2.88
N GLY A 64 -11.81 2.49 2.60
CA GLY A 64 -13.25 2.21 2.65
C GLY A 64 -13.56 0.77 2.23
N PRO A 65 -14.85 0.39 2.12
CA PRO A 65 -15.25 -0.88 1.53
C PRO A 65 -14.75 -0.93 0.08
N GLU A 66 -13.92 -1.92 -0.24
CA GLU A 66 -13.32 -2.09 -1.57
C GLU A 66 -12.65 -0.80 -2.07
N LYS A 67 -11.94 -0.09 -1.18
CA LYS A 67 -11.18 1.11 -1.54
C LYS A 67 -9.79 1.05 -0.92
N PHE A 68 -8.79 1.16 -1.78
CA PHE A 68 -7.40 0.96 -1.41
C PHE A 68 -6.52 2.10 -1.94
N LYS A 69 -5.52 2.48 -1.14
CA LYS A 69 -4.52 3.46 -1.54
C LYS A 69 -3.14 2.93 -1.17
N SER A 70 -2.23 2.95 -2.14
CA SER A 70 -0.87 2.42 -1.98
C SER A 70 0.18 3.49 -2.18
N ARG A 71 1.33 3.26 -1.54
CA ARG A 71 2.47 4.16 -1.52
C ARG A 71 3.71 3.39 -1.10
N PHE A 72 4.86 3.81 -1.60
CA PHE A 72 6.15 3.32 -1.12
C PHE A 72 7.06 4.49 -0.73
N PHE A 73 8.08 4.22 0.07
CA PHE A 73 9.05 5.23 0.52
C PHE A 73 10.36 4.60 0.97
N TYR A 74 11.48 5.29 0.77
CA TYR A 74 12.76 4.89 1.36
C TYR A 74 12.96 5.51 2.74
N THR A 75 12.51 6.76 2.88
CA THR A 75 12.54 7.51 4.13
C THR A 75 11.17 8.15 4.39
N PRO A 76 10.84 8.52 5.63
CA PRO A 76 9.58 9.20 5.92
C PRO A 76 9.36 10.49 5.12
N HIS A 77 10.42 11.15 4.64
CA HIS A 77 10.34 12.38 3.86
C HIS A 77 10.15 12.15 2.35
N ASP A 78 10.44 10.95 1.87
CA ASP A 78 10.48 10.64 0.45
C ASP A 78 9.44 9.57 0.09
N GLN A 79 8.21 10.03 -0.07
CA GLN A 79 7.02 9.19 -0.20
C GLN A 79 6.43 9.30 -1.61
N TYR A 80 6.21 8.15 -2.23
CA TYR A 80 5.75 8.03 -3.61
C TYR A 80 4.38 7.35 -3.63
N GLY A 81 3.38 8.05 -4.17
CA GLY A 81 2.05 7.49 -4.45
C GLY A 81 1.90 7.15 -5.93
N THR A 82 0.96 6.26 -6.26
CA THR A 82 0.72 5.82 -7.65
C THR A 82 0.03 6.87 -8.54
N GLY A 83 -0.35 8.03 -8.00
CA GLY A 83 -1.13 9.06 -8.70
C GLY A 83 -2.63 8.75 -8.81
N VAL A 84 -3.05 7.52 -8.53
CA VAL A 84 -4.46 7.13 -8.44
C VAL A 84 -5.00 7.48 -7.05
N LYS A 85 -6.18 8.11 -7.02
CA LYS A 85 -6.79 8.55 -5.76
C LYS A 85 -7.08 7.36 -4.82
N GLU A 86 -7.83 6.39 -5.34
CA GLU A 86 -8.22 5.14 -4.69
C GLU A 86 -8.44 4.07 -5.78
N TYR A 87 -8.06 2.82 -5.49
CA TYR A 87 -8.36 1.65 -6.31
C TYR A 87 -9.56 0.91 -5.73
N SER A 88 -10.41 0.35 -6.59
CA SER A 88 -11.48 -0.55 -6.15
C SER A 88 -11.04 -2.01 -5.98
N MET A 89 -9.91 -2.37 -6.60
CA MET A 89 -9.35 -3.72 -6.57
C MET A 89 -8.03 -3.74 -5.82
N LEU A 90 -7.93 -4.54 -4.76
CA LEU A 90 -6.71 -4.66 -3.95
C LEU A 90 -5.52 -5.11 -4.79
N LYS A 91 -5.73 -6.10 -5.67
CA LYS A 91 -4.71 -6.61 -6.58
C LYS A 91 -4.07 -5.49 -7.41
N GLU A 92 -4.89 -4.68 -8.09
CA GLU A 92 -4.41 -3.56 -8.90
C GLU A 92 -3.67 -2.51 -8.07
N CYS A 93 -4.13 -2.26 -6.84
CA CYS A 93 -3.49 -1.32 -5.93
C CYS A 93 -2.07 -1.76 -5.54
N VAL A 94 -1.87 -3.06 -5.29
CA VAL A 94 -0.56 -3.65 -4.96
C VAL A 94 0.34 -3.70 -6.20
N GLU A 95 -0.18 -4.15 -7.34
CA GLU A 95 0.57 -4.19 -8.60
C GLU A 95 1.08 -2.79 -8.99
N ALA A 96 0.24 -1.77 -8.85
CA ALA A 96 0.61 -0.40 -9.21
C ALA A 96 1.75 0.17 -8.37
N VAL A 97 1.82 -0.14 -7.07
CA VAL A 97 2.91 0.38 -6.22
C VAL A 97 4.23 -0.36 -6.48
N LEU A 98 4.17 -1.65 -6.80
CA LEU A 98 5.35 -2.44 -7.19
C LEU A 98 5.90 -1.99 -8.56
N GLN A 99 5.00 -1.72 -9.52
CA GLN A 99 5.37 -1.16 -10.82
C GLN A 99 6.02 0.22 -10.65
N LEU A 100 5.38 1.11 -9.89
CA LEU A 100 5.92 2.45 -9.63
C LEU A 100 7.32 2.37 -9.00
N ARG A 101 7.54 1.48 -8.04
CA ARG A 101 8.87 1.28 -7.45
C ARG A 101 9.88 0.81 -8.49
N SER A 102 9.49 -0.09 -9.39
CA SER A 102 10.37 -0.63 -10.44
C SER A 102 10.79 0.43 -11.45
N ASP A 103 9.89 1.38 -11.74
CA ASP A 103 10.14 2.50 -12.66
C ASP A 103 11.03 3.60 -12.05
N GLN A 104 11.22 3.60 -10.73
CA GLN A 104 12.06 4.58 -10.03
C GLN A 104 13.52 4.10 -9.96
N PRO A 105 14.49 4.86 -10.50
CA PRO A 105 15.90 4.52 -10.39
C PRO A 105 16.31 4.44 -8.91
N LYS A 106 17.16 3.46 -8.58
CA LYS A 106 17.76 3.37 -7.23
C LYS A 106 18.65 4.59 -7.05
N THR A 107 18.22 5.57 -6.27
CA THR A 107 19.00 6.76 -5.90
C THR A 107 20.14 6.43 -4.95
#